data_AF-A0A7V6D5A6-F1
#
_entry.id   AF-A0A7V6D5A6-F1
#
_cell.length_a   1.000
_cell.length_b   1.000
_cell.length_c   1.000
_cell.angle_alpha   90.00
_cell.angle_beta   90.00
_cell.angle_gamma   90.00
#
_symmetry.space_group_name_H-M   'P 1'
#
loop_
_entity.id
_entity.type
_entity.pdbx_description
1 polymer ?
#
loop_
_entity_poly.entity_id
_entity_poly.type
_entity_poly.pdbx_seq_one_letter_code
_entity_poly.pdbx_strand_id
1 'polypeptide(L)'
;QLGTRKPCVTATTPVPGAERGYYWLGHRLQEVEQRHLQGELVCECELVTRAMVENAVRANPALTLDDLRRDLRLGKGPCQGAFCTYRAAGILHELACQAAPSTASDEAPRWAVEGLECPADQAAQAGRAAPVCAPPSDLWNPNLLLRDFMQERWKGARPVLWGDQMRQERFDELIYLSLLNADHLPDEGLCSPMTGFYGA
;
A
#
# COMPACT_ATOMS: atom_id res chain seq x y z
N GLN A 1 25.32 -1.90 -28.07
CA GLN A 1 25.23 -0.59 -27.37
C GLN A 1 23.79 -0.12 -27.44
N LEU A 2 23.19 0.31 -26.32
CA LEU A 2 21.77 0.71 -26.19
C LEU A 2 21.38 2.03 -26.90
N GLY A 3 22.20 2.56 -27.83
CA GLY A 3 21.88 3.74 -28.65
C GLY A 3 21.75 5.09 -27.91
N THR A 4 21.88 5.12 -26.58
CA THR A 4 21.72 6.34 -25.77
C THR A 4 22.97 7.21 -25.80
N ARG A 5 22.82 8.46 -26.30
CA ARG A 5 23.88 9.49 -26.36
C ARG A 5 23.72 10.61 -25.31
N LYS A 6 22.71 10.52 -24.44
CA LYS A 6 22.49 11.53 -23.40
C LYS A 6 23.57 11.43 -22.32
N PRO A 7 24.17 12.55 -21.87
CA PRO A 7 25.09 12.55 -20.73
C PRO A 7 24.45 11.97 -19.47
N CYS A 8 25.21 11.21 -18.68
CA CYS A 8 24.74 10.73 -17.38
C CYS A 8 24.71 11.90 -16.38
N VAL A 9 23.55 12.14 -15.76
CA VAL A 9 23.33 13.20 -14.76
C VAL A 9 22.85 12.66 -13.41
N THR A 10 22.88 11.34 -13.20
CA THR A 10 22.35 10.70 -11.98
C THR A 10 23.09 11.14 -10.72
N ALA A 11 24.36 11.52 -10.82
CA ALA A 11 25.14 12.02 -9.69
C ALA A 11 24.69 13.42 -9.20
N THR A 12 24.03 14.21 -10.05
CA THR A 12 23.59 15.59 -9.73
C THR A 12 22.09 15.76 -9.75
N THR A 13 21.35 14.75 -10.19
CA THR A 13 19.88 14.79 -10.21
C THR A 13 19.38 14.45 -8.81
N PRO A 14 18.76 15.38 -8.09
CA PRO A 14 18.18 15.09 -6.78
C PRO A 14 17.07 14.04 -6.95
N VAL A 15 17.02 13.07 -6.03
CA VAL A 15 15.91 12.13 -5.95
C VAL A 15 14.67 12.92 -5.48
N PRO A 16 13.52 12.82 -6.17
CA PRO A 16 12.29 13.47 -5.70
C PRO A 16 11.98 13.12 -4.24
N GLY A 17 11.66 14.11 -3.41
CA GLY A 17 11.39 13.91 -1.98
C GLY A 17 12.60 13.99 -1.06
N ALA A 18 13.84 14.07 -1.59
CA ALA A 18 15.05 14.11 -0.78
C ALA A 18 15.14 15.35 0.14
N GLU A 19 14.46 16.45 -0.22
CA GLU A 19 14.37 17.68 0.57
C GLU A 19 13.63 17.53 1.90
N ARG A 20 12.84 16.45 2.08
CA ARG A 20 12.04 16.20 3.29
C ARG A 20 12.85 15.56 4.43
N GLY A 21 14.11 15.21 4.17
CA GLY A 21 15.00 14.58 5.14
C GLY A 21 14.72 13.09 5.34
N TYR A 22 15.21 12.53 6.44
CA TYR A 22 15.06 11.11 6.73
C TYR A 22 13.70 10.81 7.35
N TYR A 23 13.09 9.71 6.90
CA TYR A 23 11.88 9.19 7.52
C TYR A 23 12.13 8.86 8.99
N TRP A 24 11.26 9.37 9.86
CA TRP A 24 11.25 9.06 11.29
C TRP A 24 9.82 8.92 11.79
N LEU A 25 9.52 7.76 12.39
CA LEU A 25 8.16 7.41 12.80
C LEU A 25 7.56 8.37 13.83
N GLY A 26 8.38 8.98 14.70
CA GLY A 26 7.88 9.85 15.76
C GLY A 26 7.20 11.13 15.25
N HIS A 27 7.43 11.53 13.98
CA HIS A 27 6.70 12.63 13.37
C HIS A 27 5.20 12.30 13.27
N ARG A 28 4.85 11.05 12.89
CA ARG A 28 3.46 10.59 12.84
C ARG A 28 2.84 10.55 14.24
N LEU A 29 3.61 10.16 15.26
CA LEU A 29 3.11 10.14 16.65
C LEU A 29 2.74 11.55 17.12
N GLN A 30 3.66 12.49 16.93
CA GLN A 30 3.44 13.89 17.28
C GLN A 30 2.17 14.43 16.62
N GLU A 31 1.94 14.14 15.34
CA GLU A 31 0.74 14.59 14.64
C GLU A 31 -0.54 13.92 15.13
N VAL A 32 -0.51 12.59 15.35
CA VAL A 32 -1.66 11.85 15.89
C VAL A 32 -2.06 12.39 17.26
N GLU A 33 -1.09 12.71 18.12
CA GLU A 33 -1.33 13.28 19.44
C GLU A 33 -1.89 14.70 19.37
N GLN A 34 -1.23 15.58 18.60
CA GLN A 34 -1.63 16.98 18.48
C GLN A 34 -3.02 17.17 17.84
N ARG A 35 -3.39 16.27 16.93
CA ARG A 35 -4.65 16.33 16.19
C ARG A 35 -5.70 15.35 16.69
N HIS A 36 -5.41 14.60 17.76
CA HIS A 36 -6.30 13.61 18.37
C HIS A 36 -6.85 12.57 17.37
N LEU A 37 -5.96 12.01 16.53
CA LEU A 37 -6.32 11.10 15.44
C LEU A 37 -6.28 9.61 15.84
N GLN A 38 -6.27 9.28 17.14
CA GLN A 38 -6.12 7.90 17.60
C GLN A 38 -7.25 6.98 17.09
N GLY A 39 -8.46 7.53 16.94
CA GLY A 39 -9.62 6.80 16.40
C GLY A 39 -9.57 6.54 14.90
N GLU A 40 -8.67 7.21 14.17
CA GLU A 40 -8.55 7.13 12.71
C GLU A 40 -7.46 6.14 12.26
N LEU A 41 -6.83 5.43 13.19
CA LEU A 41 -5.70 4.54 12.90
C LEU A 41 -6.14 3.26 12.18
N VAL A 42 -5.54 3.03 11.01
CA VAL A 42 -5.63 1.79 10.25
C VAL A 42 -4.50 0.84 10.63
N CYS A 43 -3.28 1.36 10.83
CA CYS A 43 -2.13 0.62 11.33
C CYS A 43 -1.54 1.31 12.55
N GLU A 44 -1.69 0.70 13.72
CA GLU A 44 -1.19 1.23 14.99
C GLU A 44 0.35 1.21 15.04
N CYS A 45 0.97 0.20 14.45
CA CYS A 45 2.43 0.03 14.52
C CYS A 45 3.23 1.08 13.74
N GLU A 46 2.67 1.58 12.63
CA GLU A 46 3.30 2.57 11.75
C GLU A 46 2.50 3.88 11.73
N LEU A 47 1.53 4.01 12.64
CA LEU A 47 0.66 5.19 12.82
C LEU A 47 0.02 5.66 11.50
N VAL A 48 -0.39 4.70 10.67
CA VAL A 48 -1.08 4.97 9.40
C VAL A 48 -2.54 5.24 9.70
N THR A 49 -3.04 6.40 9.27
CA THR A 49 -4.44 6.79 9.42
C THR A 49 -5.26 6.45 8.18
N ARG A 50 -6.60 6.41 8.31
CA ARG A 50 -7.52 6.23 7.18
C ARG A 50 -7.29 7.27 6.08
N ALA A 51 -7.12 8.53 6.47
CA ALA A 51 -6.83 9.62 5.54
C ALA A 51 -5.60 9.31 4.66
N MET A 52 -4.53 8.74 5.23
CA MET A 52 -3.33 8.36 4.46
C MET A 52 -3.61 7.30 3.40
N VAL A 53 -4.43 6.30 3.73
CA VAL A 53 -4.86 5.28 2.77
C VAL A 53 -5.68 5.91 1.64
N GLU A 54 -6.67 6.74 1.98
CA GLU A 54 -7.52 7.42 1.00
C GLU A 54 -6.73 8.39 0.10
N ASN A 55 -5.73 9.07 0.65
CA ASN A 55 -4.83 9.94 -0.11
C ASN A 55 -3.96 9.14 -1.08
N ALA A 56 -3.44 7.98 -0.66
CA ALA A 56 -2.65 7.10 -1.51
C ALA A 56 -3.47 6.59 -2.71
N VAL A 57 -4.73 6.21 -2.46
CA VAL A 57 -5.69 5.83 -3.52
C VAL A 57 -5.94 6.98 -4.49
N ARG A 58 -6.14 8.20 -3.98
CA ARG A 58 -6.34 9.39 -4.82
C ARG A 58 -5.11 9.72 -5.66
N ALA A 59 -3.90 9.47 -5.14
CA ALA A 59 -2.66 9.65 -5.88
C ALA A 59 -2.43 8.59 -6.96
N ASN A 60 -2.91 7.36 -6.73
CA ASN A 60 -2.79 6.24 -7.66
C ASN A 60 -4.08 5.38 -7.68
N PRO A 61 -4.97 5.56 -8.67
CA PRO A 61 -6.19 4.74 -8.80
C PRO A 61 -5.94 3.24 -9.07
N ALA A 62 -4.73 2.86 -9.47
CA ALA A 62 -4.34 1.45 -9.65
C ALA A 62 -3.55 0.87 -8.45
N LEU A 63 -3.57 1.58 -7.32
CA LEU A 63 -2.90 1.19 -6.08
C LEU A 63 -3.33 -0.20 -5.58
N THR A 64 -2.35 -0.98 -5.15
CA THR A 64 -2.51 -2.27 -4.47
C THR A 64 -2.21 -2.17 -2.96
N LEU A 65 -2.58 -3.21 -2.19
CA LEU A 65 -2.16 -3.30 -0.79
C LEU A 65 -0.63 -3.37 -0.63
N ASP A 66 0.10 -3.90 -1.62
CA ASP A 66 1.56 -3.94 -1.56
C ASP A 66 2.17 -2.53 -1.74
N ASP A 67 1.53 -1.67 -2.54
CA ASP A 67 1.94 -0.27 -2.66
C ASP A 67 1.75 0.46 -1.32
N LEU A 68 0.63 0.26 -0.62
CA LEU A 68 0.45 0.79 0.74
C LEU A 68 1.52 0.30 1.73
N ARG A 69 1.97 -0.97 1.58
CA ARG A 69 3.06 -1.53 2.39
C ARG A 69 4.41 -0.89 2.07
N ARG A 70 4.64 -0.48 0.82
CA ARG A 70 5.88 0.19 0.40
C ARG A 70 5.87 1.68 0.76
N ASP A 71 4.79 2.37 0.43
CA ASP A 71 4.69 3.83 0.50
C ASP A 71 4.28 4.31 1.88
N LEU A 72 3.33 3.65 2.56
CA LEU A 72 2.89 4.04 3.90
C LEU A 72 3.56 3.23 5.01
N ARG A 73 4.31 2.20 4.64
CA ARG A 73 4.83 1.17 5.54
C ARG A 73 3.71 0.38 6.24
N LEU A 74 2.51 0.32 5.65
CA LEU A 74 1.40 -0.44 6.21
C LEU A 74 1.78 -1.92 6.39
N GLY A 75 1.65 -2.44 7.61
CA GLY A 75 2.01 -3.83 7.93
C GLY A 75 3.51 -4.09 8.16
N LYS A 76 4.35 -3.03 8.28
CA LYS A 76 5.78 -3.15 8.64
C LYS A 76 6.05 -3.21 10.14
N GLY A 77 5.01 -3.25 10.96
CA GLY A 77 5.10 -3.37 12.41
C GLY A 77 5.25 -4.81 12.93
N PRO A 78 5.36 -4.98 14.26
CA PRO A 78 5.39 -6.31 14.89
C PRO A 78 4.13 -7.15 14.62
N CYS A 79 3.01 -6.52 14.26
CA CYS A 79 1.81 -7.25 13.82
C CYS A 79 1.91 -7.84 12.40
N GLN A 80 2.98 -7.51 11.66
CA GLN A 80 3.28 -7.99 10.31
C GLN A 80 2.16 -7.80 9.27
N GLY A 81 1.21 -6.91 9.56
CA GLY A 81 0.05 -6.61 8.72
C GLY A 81 -1.21 -7.40 9.06
N ALA A 82 -1.17 -8.31 10.04
CA ALA A 82 -2.27 -9.22 10.38
C ALA A 82 -3.61 -8.47 10.60
N PHE A 83 -3.56 -7.27 11.18
CA PHE A 83 -4.76 -6.47 11.45
C PHE A 83 -5.01 -5.40 10.38
N CYS A 84 -3.98 -4.61 10.05
CA CYS A 84 -4.14 -3.43 9.21
C CYS A 84 -4.38 -3.77 7.73
N THR A 85 -3.92 -4.92 7.24
CA THR A 85 -4.14 -5.33 5.84
C THR A 85 -5.64 -5.55 5.57
N TYR A 86 -6.37 -6.18 6.48
CA TYR A 86 -7.82 -6.39 6.35
C TYR A 86 -8.60 -5.08 6.45
N ARG A 87 -8.22 -4.19 7.37
CA ARG A 87 -8.82 -2.86 7.49
C ARG A 87 -8.60 -2.05 6.20
N ALA A 88 -7.39 -2.08 5.65
CA ALA A 88 -7.07 -1.41 4.39
C ALA A 88 -7.86 -2.02 3.22
N ALA A 89 -7.96 -3.35 3.11
CA ALA A 89 -8.77 -4.01 2.09
C ALA A 89 -10.25 -3.57 2.16
N GLY A 90 -10.81 -3.46 3.38
CA GLY A 90 -12.15 -2.94 3.61
C GLY A 90 -12.32 -1.49 3.18
N ILE A 91 -11.33 -0.63 3.45
CA ILE A 91 -11.32 0.77 2.98
C ILE A 91 -11.31 0.82 1.45
N LEU A 92 -10.44 0.05 0.79
CA LEU A 92 -10.37 0.03 -0.67
C LEU A 92 -11.68 -0.46 -1.29
N HIS A 93 -12.33 -1.45 -0.68
CA HIS A 93 -13.65 -1.91 -1.10
C HIS A 93 -14.74 -0.86 -0.92
N GLU A 94 -14.76 -0.19 0.23
CA GLU A 94 -15.69 0.91 0.52
C GLU A 94 -15.55 2.02 -0.53
N LEU A 95 -14.32 2.42 -0.84
CA LEU A 95 -14.04 3.41 -1.87
C LEU A 95 -14.46 2.94 -3.26
N ALA A 96 -14.26 1.66 -3.59
CA ALA A 96 -14.71 1.07 -4.86
C ALA A 96 -16.23 1.21 -5.03
N CYS A 97 -17.01 0.95 -3.99
CA CYS A 97 -18.47 1.08 -4.01
C CYS A 97 -18.96 2.52 -4.15
N GLN A 98 -18.15 3.50 -3.72
CA GLN A 98 -18.47 4.93 -3.77
C GLN A 98 -17.93 5.63 -5.03
N ALA A 99 -17.00 4.99 -5.74
CA ALA A 99 -16.28 5.59 -6.85
C ALA A 99 -17.15 5.70 -8.12
N ALA A 100 -16.97 6.81 -8.84
CA ALA A 100 -17.55 6.97 -10.17
C ALA A 100 -16.76 6.16 -11.20
N PRO A 101 -17.41 5.65 -12.28
CA PRO A 101 -16.71 4.96 -13.35
C PRO A 101 -15.64 5.89 -13.96
N SER A 102 -14.39 5.42 -13.99
CA SER A 102 -13.29 6.20 -14.53
C SER A 102 -13.35 6.23 -16.06
N THR A 103 -13.54 7.42 -16.64
CA THR A 103 -13.22 7.66 -18.05
C THR A 103 -11.71 7.83 -18.14
N ALA A 104 -10.99 6.72 -18.31
CA ALA A 104 -9.53 6.74 -18.39
C ALA A 104 -9.06 7.63 -19.55
N SER A 105 -8.34 8.72 -19.23
CA SER A 105 -7.46 9.41 -20.17
C SER A 105 -6.07 8.79 -20.09
N ASP A 106 -5.42 8.55 -21.22
CA ASP A 106 -4.10 7.89 -21.34
C ASP A 106 -2.93 8.61 -20.62
N GLU A 107 -3.14 9.81 -20.07
CA GLU A 107 -2.18 10.46 -19.18
C GLU A 107 -2.33 9.94 -17.75
N ALA A 108 -1.56 8.90 -17.41
CA ALA A 108 -1.39 8.50 -16.02
C ALA A 108 -0.79 9.68 -15.23
N PRO A 109 -1.45 10.16 -14.15
CA PRO A 109 -0.87 11.21 -13.33
C PRO A 109 0.50 10.77 -12.82
N ARG A 110 1.45 11.72 -12.74
CA ARG A 110 2.80 11.45 -12.22
C ARG A 110 2.66 10.88 -10.82
N TRP A 111 3.05 9.61 -10.62
CA TRP A 111 2.99 8.92 -9.32
C TRP A 111 3.73 9.77 -8.26
N ALA A 112 2.98 10.47 -7.42
CA ALA A 112 3.54 11.38 -6.43
C ALA A 112 3.35 10.74 -5.05
N VAL A 113 4.29 9.88 -4.67
CA VAL A 113 4.35 9.31 -3.31
C VAL A 113 4.80 10.32 -2.26
N GLU A 114 5.33 11.44 -2.72
CA GLU A 114 5.87 12.51 -1.91
C GLU A 114 4.78 13.16 -1.03
N GLY A 115 4.72 12.75 0.25
CA GLY A 115 3.76 13.28 1.24
C GLY A 115 2.60 12.36 1.61
N LEU A 116 2.56 11.15 1.05
CA LEU A 116 1.63 10.11 1.51
C LEU A 116 1.95 9.64 2.94
N GLU A 117 3.14 9.92 3.43
CA GLU A 117 3.61 9.44 4.73
C GLU A 117 3.26 10.35 5.92
N CYS A 118 2.73 11.55 5.68
CA CYS A 118 2.54 12.60 6.69
C CYS A 118 1.06 13.04 6.80
N PRO A 119 0.37 12.83 7.93
CA PRO A 119 -0.99 13.31 8.14
C PRO A 119 -1.20 14.85 7.99
N ALA A 120 -0.19 15.69 8.25
CA ALA A 120 -0.29 17.15 8.07
C ALA A 120 -0.28 17.59 6.60
N ASP A 121 0.59 17.01 5.77
CA ASP A 121 0.65 17.27 4.31
C ASP A 121 -0.69 16.94 3.63
N GLN A 122 -1.40 15.99 4.22
CA GLN A 122 -2.64 15.42 3.72
C GLN A 122 -3.89 16.20 4.11
N ALA A 123 -3.90 16.79 5.30
CA ALA A 123 -4.99 17.67 5.73
C ALA A 123 -5.09 18.93 4.86
N ALA A 124 -3.96 19.43 4.35
CA ALA A 124 -3.94 20.55 3.41
C ALA A 124 -4.59 20.21 2.05
N GLN A 125 -4.64 18.92 1.67
CA GLN A 125 -5.24 18.45 0.41
C GLN A 125 -6.71 18.01 0.55
N ALA A 126 -7.16 17.68 1.77
CA ALA A 126 -8.52 17.18 2.03
C ALA A 126 -9.65 18.15 1.61
N GLY A 127 -9.40 19.46 1.64
CA GLY A 127 -10.39 20.49 1.22
C GLY A 127 -10.52 20.68 -0.30
N ARG A 128 -9.70 20.01 -1.11
CA ARG A 128 -9.70 20.08 -2.59
C ARG A 128 -9.74 18.68 -3.24
N ALA A 129 -10.17 17.66 -2.50
CA ALA A 129 -10.04 16.28 -2.93
C ALA A 129 -10.89 16.00 -4.18
N ALA A 130 -10.23 15.62 -5.26
CA ALA A 130 -10.90 15.03 -6.42
C ALA A 130 -11.62 13.74 -6.00
N PRO A 131 -12.77 13.40 -6.61
CA PRO A 131 -13.47 12.15 -6.34
C PRO A 131 -12.54 10.95 -6.60
N VAL A 132 -12.68 9.90 -5.80
CA VAL A 132 -11.97 8.63 -6.04
C VAL A 132 -12.51 8.03 -7.34
N CYS A 133 -11.61 7.82 -8.30
CA CYS A 133 -11.91 7.12 -9.54
C CYS A 133 -11.79 5.61 -9.31
N ALA A 134 -12.79 4.84 -9.76
CA ALA A 134 -12.73 3.38 -9.68
C ALA A 134 -11.68 2.84 -10.66
N PRO A 135 -10.89 1.81 -10.30
CA PRO A 135 -10.05 1.13 -11.25
C PRO A 135 -10.93 0.43 -12.32
N PRO A 136 -10.45 0.30 -13.55
CA PRO A 136 -11.20 -0.31 -14.65
C PRO A 136 -11.38 -1.85 -14.55
N SER A 137 -11.02 -2.51 -13.43
CA SER A 137 -11.05 -3.97 -13.25
C SER A 137 -11.38 -4.39 -11.80
N ASP A 138 -11.44 -5.70 -11.53
CA ASP A 138 -11.59 -6.31 -10.18
C ASP A 138 -10.41 -6.03 -9.22
N LEU A 139 -9.51 -5.09 -9.55
CA LEU A 139 -8.32 -4.72 -8.79
C LEU A 139 -8.57 -4.42 -7.31
N TRP A 140 -9.74 -3.88 -6.97
CA TRP A 140 -10.13 -3.60 -5.57
C TRP A 140 -11.12 -4.61 -5.00
N ASN A 141 -11.22 -5.80 -5.61
CA ASN A 141 -11.86 -6.94 -4.96
C ASN A 141 -11.07 -7.28 -3.67
N PRO A 142 -11.71 -7.29 -2.48
CA PRO A 142 -11.01 -7.51 -1.22
C PRO A 142 -10.25 -8.84 -1.17
N ASN A 143 -10.82 -9.91 -1.75
CA ASN A 143 -10.21 -11.24 -1.72
C ASN A 143 -8.95 -11.26 -2.60
N LEU A 144 -9.03 -10.68 -3.80
CA LEU A 144 -7.89 -10.55 -4.70
C LEU A 144 -6.77 -9.72 -4.08
N LEU A 145 -7.10 -8.59 -3.45
CA LEU A 145 -6.16 -7.72 -2.74
C LEU A 145 -5.42 -8.47 -1.62
N LEU A 146 -6.15 -9.24 -0.80
CA LEU A 146 -5.58 -10.01 0.30
C LEU A 146 -4.67 -11.13 -0.21
N ARG A 147 -5.13 -11.91 -1.20
CA ARG A 147 -4.33 -12.97 -1.84
C ARG A 147 -3.03 -12.41 -2.40
N ASP A 148 -3.11 -11.34 -3.19
CA ASP A 148 -1.93 -10.76 -3.85
C ASP A 148 -0.96 -10.16 -2.83
N PHE A 149 -1.47 -9.50 -1.78
CA PHE A 149 -0.63 -8.98 -0.69
C PHE A 149 0.20 -10.10 -0.04
N MET A 150 -0.41 -11.24 0.25
CA MET A 150 0.29 -12.39 0.85
C MET A 150 1.34 -12.94 -0.12
N GLN A 151 0.99 -13.09 -1.39
CA GLN A 151 1.92 -13.57 -2.39
C GLN A 151 3.15 -12.64 -2.51
N GLU A 152 2.94 -11.32 -2.61
CA GLU A 152 4.01 -10.33 -2.68
C GLU A 152 4.89 -10.32 -1.42
N ARG A 153 4.29 -10.57 -0.25
CA ARG A 153 4.99 -10.61 1.03
C ARG A 153 5.95 -11.80 1.12
N TRP A 154 5.50 -13.01 0.82
CA TRP A 154 6.30 -14.23 1.07
C TRP A 154 7.12 -14.73 -0.13
N LYS A 155 6.75 -14.40 -1.37
CA LYS A 155 7.48 -14.89 -2.56
C LYS A 155 8.97 -14.52 -2.55
N GLY A 156 9.30 -13.33 -2.03
CA GLY A 156 10.68 -12.83 -1.97
C GLY A 156 11.44 -13.27 -0.71
N ALA A 157 10.73 -13.57 0.38
CA ALA A 157 11.33 -13.89 1.67
C ALA A 157 11.67 -15.38 1.79
N ARG A 158 10.78 -16.27 1.33
CA ARG A 158 10.92 -17.73 1.41
C ARG A 158 12.28 -18.29 0.98
N PRO A 159 12.91 -17.87 -0.15
CA PRO A 159 14.18 -18.45 -0.58
C PRO A 159 15.41 -17.98 0.23
N VAL A 160 15.29 -16.94 1.08
CA VAL A 160 16.42 -16.32 1.79
C VAL A 160 16.42 -16.64 3.29
N LEU A 161 15.25 -16.91 3.87
CA LEU A 161 15.10 -17.13 5.31
C LEU A 161 15.69 -18.47 5.76
N TRP A 162 16.23 -18.50 6.97
CA TRP A 162 16.72 -19.72 7.63
C TRP A 162 16.61 -19.60 9.16
N GLY A 163 16.69 -20.73 9.87
CA GLY A 163 16.68 -20.76 11.34
C GLY A 163 15.46 -20.09 11.96
N ASP A 164 15.69 -19.21 12.93
CA ASP A 164 14.65 -18.55 13.72
C ASP A 164 13.80 -17.59 12.90
N GLN A 165 14.41 -16.93 11.92
CA GLN A 165 13.72 -16.02 11.02
C GLN A 165 12.67 -16.78 10.18
N MET A 166 13.02 -17.98 9.69
CA MET A 166 12.06 -18.83 8.99
C MET A 166 10.91 -19.26 9.91
N ARG A 167 11.20 -19.57 11.18
CA ARG A 167 10.17 -19.95 12.16
C ARG A 167 9.20 -18.81 12.44
N GLN A 168 9.71 -17.59 12.58
CA GLN A 168 8.89 -16.38 12.78
C GLN A 168 8.01 -16.11 11.56
N GLU A 169 8.58 -16.05 10.37
CA GLU A 169 7.81 -15.75 9.15
C GLU A 169 6.80 -16.86 8.81
N ARG A 170 7.10 -18.11 9.14
CA ARG A 170 6.13 -19.21 9.01
C ARG A 170 5.00 -19.08 10.02
N PHE A 171 5.28 -18.65 11.25
CA PHE A 171 4.24 -18.38 12.23
C PHE A 171 3.34 -17.23 11.77
N ASP A 172 3.92 -16.14 11.26
CA ASP A 172 3.16 -15.02 10.70
C ASP A 172 2.27 -15.48 9.53
N GLU A 173 2.81 -16.28 8.61
CA GLU A 173 2.04 -16.85 7.50
C GLU A 173 0.84 -17.69 8.00
N LEU A 174 1.04 -18.50 9.05
CA LEU A 174 -0.03 -19.30 9.66
C LEU A 174 -1.10 -18.44 10.35
N ILE A 175 -0.75 -17.26 10.88
CA ILE A 175 -1.74 -16.31 11.40
C ILE A 175 -2.68 -15.89 10.25
N TYR A 176 -2.13 -15.52 9.10
CA TYR A 176 -2.94 -15.12 7.95
C TYR A 176 -3.80 -16.26 7.42
N LEU A 177 -3.21 -17.44 7.21
CA LEU A 177 -3.94 -18.58 6.66
C LEU A 177 -4.99 -19.08 7.66
N SER A 178 -4.61 -19.38 8.90
CA SER A 178 -5.51 -20.04 9.84
C SER A 178 -6.40 -19.08 10.63
N LEU A 179 -5.82 -18.11 11.34
CA LEU A 179 -6.61 -17.24 12.22
C LEU A 179 -7.47 -16.25 11.42
N LEU A 180 -6.92 -15.79 10.29
CA LEU A 180 -7.57 -14.78 9.45
C LEU A 180 -8.18 -15.38 8.17
N ASN A 181 -8.22 -16.72 8.10
CA ASN A 181 -8.95 -17.51 7.10
C ASN A 181 -8.62 -17.16 5.65
N ALA A 182 -7.38 -16.74 5.38
CA ALA A 182 -6.97 -16.30 4.05
C ALA A 182 -6.87 -17.46 3.04
N ASP A 183 -6.74 -18.69 3.51
CA ASP A 183 -6.71 -19.91 2.68
C ASP A 183 -8.09 -20.33 2.14
N HIS A 184 -9.18 -19.71 2.63
CA HIS A 184 -10.56 -19.97 2.19
C HIS A 184 -11.20 -18.74 1.55
N LEU A 185 -10.41 -17.78 1.06
CA LEU A 185 -10.94 -16.62 0.36
C LEU A 185 -11.69 -17.06 -0.90
N PRO A 186 -12.91 -16.56 -1.17
CA PRO A 186 -13.62 -16.84 -2.40
C PRO A 186 -13.03 -15.99 -3.53
N ASP A 187 -11.89 -16.43 -4.04
CA ASP A 187 -11.12 -15.76 -5.10
C ASP A 187 -10.90 -16.63 -6.35
N GLU A 188 -11.59 -17.77 -6.43
CA GLU A 188 -11.62 -18.63 -7.59
C GLU A 188 -12.12 -17.83 -8.82
N GLY A 189 -11.32 -17.81 -9.87
CA GLY A 189 -11.61 -17.06 -11.10
C GLY A 189 -11.20 -15.58 -11.07
N LEU A 190 -10.78 -15.03 -9.92
CA LEU A 190 -10.21 -13.69 -9.86
C LEU A 190 -8.77 -13.71 -10.37
N CYS A 191 -8.40 -12.74 -11.20
CA CYS A 191 -7.06 -12.62 -11.76
C CYS A 191 -6.54 -11.19 -11.62
N SER A 192 -5.28 -11.06 -11.23
CA SER A 192 -4.55 -9.80 -11.26
C SER A 192 -3.31 -9.92 -12.16
N PRO A 193 -2.67 -8.79 -12.51
CA PRO A 193 -1.37 -8.81 -13.16
C PRO A 193 -0.32 -9.66 -12.41
N MET A 194 -0.45 -9.80 -11.09
CA MET A 194 0.43 -10.65 -10.28
C MET A 194 0.09 -12.13 -10.43
N THR A 195 -1.21 -12.48 -10.38
CA THR A 195 -1.62 -13.89 -10.55
C THR A 195 -1.29 -14.40 -11.95
N GLY A 196 -1.41 -13.57 -12.98
CA GLY A 196 -1.06 -13.92 -14.36
C GLY A 196 0.46 -14.10 -14.60
N PHE A 197 1.31 -13.33 -13.92
CA PHE A 197 2.77 -13.44 -14.06
C PHE A 197 3.35 -14.69 -13.38
N TYR A 198 2.77 -15.11 -12.25
CA TYR A 198 3.24 -16.25 -11.46
C TYR A 198 2.43 -17.55 -11.68
N GLY A 199 1.35 -17.50 -12.45
CA GLY A 199 0.44 -18.62 -12.70
C GLY A 199 0.86 -19.58 -13.83
N ALA A 200 2.11 -19.51 -14.30
CA ALA A 200 2.68 -20.40 -15.31
C ALA A 200 3.62 -21.45 -14.70
#